data_AF-A0AAU1Y584-F1
#
_entry.id   AF-A0AAU1Y584-F1
#
_cell.length_a   1.000
_cell.length_b   1.000
_cell.length_c   1.000
_cell.angle_alpha   90.00
_cell.angle_beta   90.00
_cell.angle_gamma   90.00
#
_symmetry.space_group_name_H-M   'P 1'
#
loop_
_entity.id
_entity.type
_entity.pdbx_description
1 polymer ?
#
loop_
_entity_poly.entity_id
_entity_poly.type
_entity_poly.pdbx_seq_one_letter_code
_entity_poly.pdbx_strand_id
1 'polypeptide(L)'
;MRTGMKSSPSASPRSSRFSRSSRSSRSSRAAASGASRLGWLDALRGIAALVVVFDHSSYSFMAEFRRELMPEFNTSRYGIMVFFLVSGYIIPASLERRGSVRTFWTGRLFRIYPLCAAVVTGLLVADHFGVAEIRDFGGQSLTSVALAHLTLFQELLGTPNLLLVLWTLSYEMAFYLLVVGLFTVRLHRRSGAVAVTLAALAALSVAAGFALPASALSDALGTGRLIALASVVMLIAICCACTGSAALRVFGGVLGGVLALALVAFNGTVPVWEGLVILAVMFLGTAVYRADTGQSSWAWAGCAAALVVACAVGSAYVDGDGGHFTRRAWIVSFLLAVATFGIGLALRRRRIPRLLTFLGMISYSVYLVHPLLLAVSDGTIGRRRHDDLVLEVAFYAVLLPVCVLTYYCVEAPAQRWGRRLTRRDTPDREADHARRSAGKPQPSVSPRSWP
;
A
#
# COMPACT_ATOMS: atom_id res chain seq x y z
N MET A 1 -7.74 25.02 -88.59
CA MET A 1 -9.09 25.47 -88.19
C MET A 1 -9.23 25.21 -86.68
N ARG A 2 -9.66 26.22 -85.91
CA ARG A 2 -10.12 26.20 -84.49
C ARG A 2 -10.95 24.93 -84.17
N THR A 3 -11.06 24.30 -82.99
CA THR A 3 -11.09 24.64 -81.54
C THR A 3 -11.30 23.29 -80.79
N GLY A 4 -10.74 22.97 -79.62
CA GLY A 4 -11.33 23.25 -78.29
C GLY A 4 -11.49 22.01 -77.37
N MET A 5 -10.61 21.87 -76.36
CA MET A 5 -10.82 21.58 -74.90
C MET A 5 -11.57 20.32 -74.32
N LYS A 6 -10.96 19.79 -73.21
CA LYS A 6 -11.44 18.90 -72.08
C LYS A 6 -11.25 17.38 -72.28
N SER A 7 -10.83 16.53 -71.32
CA SER A 7 -10.39 16.60 -69.91
C SER A 7 -9.80 15.23 -69.50
N SER A 8 -8.80 15.19 -68.60
CA SER A 8 -8.07 14.00 -68.12
C SER A 8 -8.84 13.14 -67.09
N PRO A 9 -8.45 11.86 -66.85
CA PRO A 9 -9.26 10.87 -66.14
C PRO A 9 -8.98 10.77 -64.63
N SER A 10 -9.97 10.33 -63.86
CA SER A 10 -9.86 10.01 -62.42
C SER A 10 -9.44 8.55 -62.22
N ALA A 11 -8.35 8.34 -61.47
CA ALA A 11 -7.93 7.04 -60.97
C ALA A 11 -8.16 6.97 -59.45
N SER A 12 -8.92 5.98 -58.99
CA SER A 12 -9.17 5.67 -57.58
C SER A 12 -8.01 4.88 -56.96
N PRO A 13 -7.52 5.21 -55.74
CA PRO A 13 -6.59 4.34 -55.03
C PRO A 13 -7.32 3.41 -54.05
N ARG A 14 -7.18 2.10 -54.26
CA ARG A 14 -7.38 1.05 -53.25
C ARG A 14 -6.21 1.08 -52.26
N SER A 15 -6.45 1.29 -50.96
CA SER A 15 -5.75 0.60 -49.83
C SER A 15 -5.99 1.31 -48.48
N SER A 16 -6.58 0.64 -47.48
CA SER A 16 -6.35 0.98 -46.04
C SER A 16 -6.93 0.01 -44.99
N ARG A 17 -7.58 -1.12 -45.35
CA ARG A 17 -8.25 -1.97 -44.34
C ARG A 17 -7.37 -2.92 -43.51
N PHE A 18 -6.08 -3.10 -43.82
CA PHE A 18 -5.25 -4.12 -43.15
C PHE A 18 -4.42 -3.65 -41.94
N SER A 19 -4.38 -2.36 -41.58
CA SER A 19 -3.53 -1.86 -40.47
C SER A 19 -4.23 -1.68 -39.12
N ARG A 20 -5.57 -1.75 -39.07
CA ARG A 20 -6.33 -1.51 -37.82
C ARG A 20 -6.46 -2.73 -36.90
N SER A 21 -6.47 -3.97 -37.42
CA SER A 21 -6.65 -5.18 -36.57
C SER A 21 -5.36 -5.61 -35.85
N SER A 22 -4.18 -5.29 -36.38
CA SER A 22 -2.89 -5.62 -35.75
C SER A 22 -2.55 -4.69 -34.58
N ARG A 23 -3.02 -3.43 -34.60
CA ARG A 23 -2.88 -2.50 -33.47
C ARG A 23 -3.81 -2.81 -32.30
N SER A 24 -5.06 -3.22 -32.56
CA SER A 24 -5.99 -3.59 -31.47
C SER A 24 -5.55 -4.89 -30.77
N SER A 25 -5.03 -5.88 -31.51
CA SER A 25 -4.53 -7.14 -30.95
C SER A 25 -3.20 -7.00 -30.20
N ARG A 26 -2.31 -6.08 -30.61
CA ARG A 26 -1.11 -5.75 -29.83
C ARG A 26 -1.43 -4.95 -28.57
N SER A 27 -2.39 -4.02 -28.63
CA SER A 27 -2.88 -3.27 -27.47
C SER A 27 -3.57 -4.20 -26.45
N SER A 28 -4.40 -5.14 -26.91
CA SER A 28 -5.08 -6.11 -26.04
C SER A 28 -4.12 -7.13 -25.44
N ARG A 29 -3.11 -7.62 -26.18
CA ARG A 29 -2.04 -8.47 -25.63
C ARG A 29 -1.14 -7.74 -24.65
N ALA A 30 -0.79 -6.48 -24.89
CA ALA A 30 -0.01 -5.66 -23.97
C ALA A 30 -0.80 -5.38 -22.67
N ALA A 31 -2.08 -5.05 -22.77
CA ALA A 31 -2.97 -4.86 -21.61
C ALA A 31 -3.19 -6.17 -20.82
N ALA A 32 -3.39 -7.30 -21.50
CA ALA A 32 -3.50 -8.62 -20.88
C ALA A 32 -2.19 -9.06 -20.21
N SER A 33 -1.03 -8.73 -20.80
CA SER A 33 0.29 -8.99 -20.21
C SER A 33 0.60 -8.10 -19.01
N GLY A 34 0.05 -6.87 -18.97
CA GLY A 34 0.12 -5.97 -17.82
C GLY A 34 -0.74 -6.45 -16.66
N ALA A 35 -1.95 -6.96 -16.94
CA ALA A 35 -2.84 -7.55 -15.95
C ALA A 35 -2.31 -8.88 -15.38
N SER A 36 -1.58 -9.68 -16.18
CA SER A 36 -0.96 -10.92 -15.69
C SER A 36 0.29 -10.69 -14.83
N ARG A 37 0.97 -9.54 -14.96
CA ARG A 37 2.28 -9.29 -14.30
C ARG A 37 2.18 -9.01 -12.81
N LEU A 38 1.03 -8.51 -12.33
CA LEU A 38 0.81 -8.17 -10.92
C LEU A 38 -0.17 -9.13 -10.21
N GLY A 39 -0.76 -10.09 -10.93
CA GLY A 39 -1.75 -11.00 -10.35
C GLY A 39 -1.24 -11.82 -9.16
N TRP A 40 0.07 -12.08 -9.09
CA TRP A 40 0.65 -12.76 -7.92
C TRP A 40 0.64 -11.88 -6.67
N LEU A 41 0.83 -10.56 -6.81
CA LEU A 41 0.73 -9.61 -5.69
C LEU A 41 -0.71 -9.49 -5.23
N ASP A 42 -1.67 -9.46 -6.16
CA ASP A 42 -3.08 -9.47 -5.83
C ASP A 42 -3.44 -10.76 -5.07
N ALA A 43 -2.99 -11.93 -5.53
CA ALA A 43 -3.20 -13.18 -4.82
C ALA A 43 -2.62 -13.16 -3.39
N LEU A 44 -1.38 -12.67 -3.22
CA LEU A 44 -0.77 -12.54 -1.89
C LEU A 44 -1.58 -11.61 -0.98
N ARG A 45 -2.08 -10.48 -1.51
CA ARG A 45 -2.96 -9.57 -0.76
C ARG A 45 -4.28 -10.24 -0.37
N GLY A 46 -4.88 -11.02 -1.27
CA GLY A 46 -6.12 -11.74 -1.01
C GLY A 46 -5.94 -12.77 0.11
N ILE A 47 -4.87 -13.57 0.04
CA ILE A 47 -4.52 -14.55 1.08
C ILE A 47 -4.26 -13.84 2.41
N ALA A 48 -3.44 -12.79 2.41
CA ALA A 48 -3.14 -12.03 3.62
C ALA A 48 -4.40 -11.41 4.24
N ALA A 49 -5.33 -10.89 3.43
CA ALA A 49 -6.60 -10.36 3.91
C ALA A 49 -7.41 -11.42 4.65
N LEU A 50 -7.54 -12.62 4.08
CA LEU A 50 -8.29 -13.71 4.70
C LEU A 50 -7.64 -14.20 5.99
N VAL A 51 -6.31 -14.29 6.04
CA VAL A 51 -5.61 -14.68 7.29
C VAL A 51 -5.79 -13.62 8.39
N VAL A 52 -5.80 -12.33 8.06
CA VAL A 52 -6.10 -11.25 9.04
C VAL A 52 -7.55 -11.30 9.49
N VAL A 53 -8.49 -11.59 8.59
CA VAL A 53 -9.90 -11.75 8.97
C VAL A 53 -10.03 -12.92 9.94
N PHE A 54 -9.43 -14.07 9.61
CA PHE A 54 -9.42 -15.26 10.46
C PHE A 54 -8.83 -14.96 11.84
N ASP A 55 -7.71 -14.23 11.89
CA ASP A 55 -7.10 -13.81 13.15
C ASP A 55 -8.11 -13.07 14.04
N HIS A 56 -8.81 -12.07 13.51
CA HIS A 56 -9.76 -11.29 14.28
C HIS A 56 -11.06 -12.04 14.58
N SER A 57 -11.62 -12.79 13.62
CA SER A 57 -12.83 -13.58 13.85
C SER A 57 -12.59 -14.73 14.84
N SER A 58 -11.36 -15.23 14.92
CA SER A 58 -11.01 -16.27 15.89
C SER A 58 -11.14 -15.84 17.35
N TYR A 59 -11.08 -14.53 17.65
CA TYR A 59 -11.40 -14.01 18.99
C TYR A 59 -12.88 -14.18 19.36
N SER A 60 -13.77 -14.19 18.36
CA SER A 60 -15.22 -14.25 18.54
C SER A 60 -15.77 -15.67 18.37
N PHE A 61 -15.19 -16.48 17.48
CA PHE A 61 -15.77 -17.77 17.08
C PHE A 61 -14.84 -18.99 17.27
N MET A 62 -13.53 -18.80 17.48
CA MET A 62 -12.53 -19.90 17.55
C MET A 62 -11.58 -19.74 18.74
N ALA A 63 -12.14 -19.49 19.92
CA ALA A 63 -11.36 -19.12 21.10
C ALA A 63 -10.41 -20.22 21.60
N GLU A 64 -10.71 -21.50 21.40
CA GLU A 64 -9.85 -22.62 21.82
C GLU A 64 -8.73 -22.82 20.81
N PHE A 65 -9.07 -22.98 19.53
CA PHE A 65 -8.09 -23.07 18.45
C PHE A 65 -7.11 -21.90 18.45
N ARG A 66 -7.60 -20.68 18.69
CA ARG A 66 -6.74 -19.48 18.80
C ARG A 66 -5.76 -19.58 19.96
N ARG A 67 -6.19 -20.09 21.13
CA ARG A 67 -5.33 -20.24 22.32
C ARG A 67 -4.16 -21.20 22.04
N GLU A 68 -4.38 -22.23 21.23
CA GLU A 68 -3.34 -23.18 20.84
C GLU A 68 -2.44 -22.65 19.71
N LEU A 69 -3.03 -21.97 18.72
CA LEU A 69 -2.30 -21.51 17.55
C LEU A 69 -1.43 -20.28 17.83
N MET A 70 -1.95 -19.26 18.52
CA MET A 70 -1.29 -17.95 18.65
C MET A 70 0.09 -17.97 19.33
N PRO A 71 0.36 -18.81 20.34
CA PRO A 71 1.70 -18.93 20.93
C PRO A 71 2.74 -19.54 19.99
N GLU A 72 2.30 -20.21 18.92
CA GLU A 72 3.15 -20.92 17.96
C GLU A 72 3.26 -20.17 16.63
N PHE A 73 2.16 -19.56 16.19
CA PHE A 73 2.03 -18.84 14.95
C PHE A 73 1.03 -17.69 15.11
N ASN A 74 1.53 -16.45 15.01
CA ASN A 74 0.72 -15.25 15.10
C ASN A 74 0.19 -14.87 13.70
N THR A 75 -1.07 -15.22 13.43
CA THR A 75 -1.71 -15.02 12.13
C THR A 75 -1.80 -13.56 11.73
N SER A 76 -2.06 -12.64 12.67
CA SER A 76 -2.08 -11.20 12.38
C SER A 76 -0.70 -10.70 11.93
N ARG A 77 0.39 -11.03 12.64
CA ARG A 77 1.77 -10.63 12.25
C ARG A 77 2.17 -11.21 10.90
N TYR A 78 1.78 -12.45 10.60
CA TYR A 78 2.01 -13.03 9.28
C TYR A 78 1.31 -12.22 8.17
N GLY A 79 0.00 -12.00 8.31
CA GLY A 79 -0.81 -11.35 7.28
C GLY A 79 -0.36 -9.92 7.00
N ILE A 80 -0.10 -9.12 8.05
CA ILE A 80 0.36 -7.73 7.89
C ILE A 80 1.74 -7.65 7.24
N MET A 81 2.67 -8.57 7.54
CA MET A 81 4.01 -8.55 6.94
C MET A 81 3.97 -8.87 5.45
N VAL A 82 3.07 -9.78 5.02
CA VAL A 82 2.79 -10.01 3.60
C VAL A 82 2.22 -8.73 2.95
N PHE A 83 1.26 -8.05 3.59
CA PHE A 83 0.76 -6.77 3.10
C PHE A 83 1.86 -5.72 2.95
N PHE A 84 2.74 -5.56 3.95
CA PHE A 84 3.82 -4.60 3.92
C PHE A 84 4.84 -4.88 2.81
N LEU A 85 5.23 -6.14 2.59
CA LEU A 85 6.09 -6.54 1.47
C LEU A 85 5.44 -6.21 0.11
N VAL A 86 4.16 -6.54 -0.05
CA VAL A 86 3.41 -6.25 -1.30
C VAL A 86 3.26 -4.73 -1.51
N SER A 87 2.90 -3.99 -0.46
CA SER A 87 2.81 -2.53 -0.49
C SER A 87 4.14 -1.90 -0.89
N GLY A 88 5.24 -2.35 -0.28
CA GLY A 88 6.61 -1.98 -0.62
C GLY A 88 6.95 -2.17 -2.09
N TYR A 89 6.50 -3.27 -2.69
CA TYR A 89 6.71 -3.56 -4.11
C TYR A 89 5.92 -2.63 -5.04
N ILE A 90 4.66 -2.30 -4.69
CA ILE A 90 3.73 -1.60 -5.58
C ILE A 90 3.81 -0.07 -5.47
N ILE A 91 4.00 0.46 -4.26
CA ILE A 91 3.83 1.89 -3.97
C ILE A 91 4.88 2.75 -4.68
N PRO A 92 6.20 2.51 -4.55
CA PRO A 92 7.20 3.34 -5.24
C PRO A 92 7.08 3.21 -6.76
N ALA A 93 6.78 2.00 -7.26
CA ALA A 93 6.48 1.76 -8.66
C ALA A 93 5.31 2.61 -9.17
N SER A 94 4.29 2.83 -8.33
CA SER A 94 3.14 3.68 -8.68
C SER A 94 3.49 5.17 -8.74
N LEU A 95 4.36 5.66 -7.86
CA LEU A 95 4.82 7.05 -7.87
C LEU A 95 5.68 7.32 -9.11
N GLU A 96 6.60 6.41 -9.43
CA GLU A 96 7.50 6.55 -10.58
C GLU A 96 6.80 6.47 -11.93
N ARG A 97 5.86 5.52 -12.08
CA ARG A 97 5.10 5.38 -13.32
C ARG A 97 4.31 6.65 -13.65
N ARG A 98 3.84 7.36 -12.62
CA ARG A 98 3.05 8.58 -12.77
C ARG A 98 3.91 9.84 -12.82
N GLY A 99 5.05 9.85 -12.15
CA GLY A 99 6.03 10.95 -12.17
C GLY A 99 5.59 12.25 -11.49
N SER A 100 4.41 12.26 -10.84
CA SER A 100 3.84 13.44 -10.19
C SER A 100 3.38 13.09 -8.77
N VAL A 101 3.92 13.84 -7.79
CA VAL A 101 3.57 13.69 -6.37
C VAL A 101 2.10 14.03 -6.13
N ARG A 102 1.58 15.07 -6.79
CA ARG A 102 0.15 15.43 -6.74
C ARG A 102 -0.73 14.27 -7.19
N THR A 103 -0.41 13.72 -8.36
CA THR A 103 -1.16 12.59 -8.91
C THR A 103 -1.09 11.36 -7.98
N PHE A 104 0.06 11.12 -7.35
CA PHE A 104 0.21 10.05 -6.37
C PHE A 104 -0.73 10.24 -5.18
N TRP A 105 -0.71 11.40 -4.52
CA TRP A 105 -1.58 11.69 -3.39
C TRP A 105 -3.06 11.63 -3.74
N THR A 106 -3.47 12.20 -4.88
CA THR A 106 -4.87 12.07 -5.35
C THR A 106 -5.23 10.59 -5.54
N GLY A 107 -4.35 9.78 -6.11
CA GLY A 107 -4.59 8.34 -6.26
C GLY A 107 -4.78 7.62 -4.92
N ARG A 108 -4.05 8.00 -3.87
CA ARG A 108 -4.16 7.42 -2.53
C ARG A 108 -5.39 7.89 -1.78
N LEU A 109 -5.73 9.17 -1.88
CA LEU A 109 -6.93 9.73 -1.28
C LEU A 109 -8.19 8.99 -1.75
N PHE A 110 -8.35 8.84 -3.07
CA PHE A 110 -9.47 8.12 -3.66
C PHE A 110 -9.40 6.59 -3.52
N ARG A 111 -8.27 6.05 -3.05
CA ARG A 111 -8.10 4.61 -2.77
C ARG A 111 -8.54 4.25 -1.36
N ILE A 112 -8.31 5.14 -0.39
CA ILE A 112 -8.42 4.85 1.05
C ILE A 112 -9.69 5.48 1.65
N TYR A 113 -9.83 6.80 1.58
CA TYR A 113 -10.86 7.54 2.33
C TYR A 113 -12.31 7.18 1.98
N PRO A 114 -12.71 6.94 0.72
CA PRO A 114 -14.12 6.69 0.40
C PRO A 114 -14.71 5.49 1.12
N LEU A 115 -13.97 4.37 1.14
CA LEU A 115 -14.42 3.17 1.84
C LEU A 115 -14.27 3.31 3.34
N CYS A 116 -13.20 3.95 3.80
CA CYS A 116 -13.01 4.26 5.23
C CYS A 116 -14.19 5.06 5.77
N ALA A 117 -14.60 6.13 5.09
CA ALA A 117 -15.76 6.92 5.45
C ALA A 117 -17.04 6.08 5.48
N ALA A 118 -17.29 5.24 4.46
CA ALA A 118 -18.47 4.37 4.43
C ALA A 118 -18.52 3.38 5.61
N VAL A 119 -17.38 2.76 5.96
CA VAL A 119 -17.31 1.83 7.10
C VAL A 119 -17.46 2.57 8.43
N VAL A 120 -16.82 3.73 8.58
CA VAL A 120 -16.96 4.57 9.78
C VAL A 120 -18.40 5.02 9.97
N THR A 121 -19.07 5.45 8.90
CA THR A 121 -20.51 5.75 8.93
C THR A 121 -21.32 4.52 9.33
N GLY A 122 -21.00 3.34 8.77
CA GLY A 122 -21.66 2.09 9.16
C GLY A 122 -21.48 1.76 10.65
N LEU A 123 -20.29 1.99 11.21
CA LEU A 123 -20.00 1.79 12.63
C LEU A 123 -20.79 2.77 13.51
N LEU A 124 -20.83 4.06 13.15
CA LEU A 124 -21.60 5.06 13.88
C LEU A 124 -23.11 4.75 13.86
N VAL A 125 -23.62 4.24 12.75
CA VAL A 125 -25.02 3.80 12.65
C VAL A 125 -25.27 2.57 13.53
N ALA A 126 -24.37 1.59 13.51
CA ALA A 126 -24.48 0.40 14.36
C ALA A 126 -24.44 0.73 15.87
N ASP A 127 -23.58 1.67 16.25
CA ASP A 127 -23.48 2.21 17.61
C ASP A 127 -24.77 2.92 18.03
N HIS A 128 -25.35 3.75 17.16
CA HIS A 128 -26.62 4.42 17.42
C HIS A 128 -27.78 3.44 17.66
N PHE A 129 -27.79 2.28 16.99
CA PHE A 129 -28.78 1.24 17.20
C PHE A 129 -28.44 0.27 18.35
N GLY A 130 -27.33 0.49 19.06
CA GLY A 130 -26.89 -0.35 20.18
C GLY A 130 -26.48 -1.77 19.78
N VAL A 131 -26.14 -1.99 18.50
CA VAL A 131 -25.70 -3.30 17.98
C VAL A 131 -24.18 -3.40 17.82
N ALA A 132 -23.47 -2.29 18.04
CA ALA A 132 -22.01 -2.23 18.18
C ALA A 132 -21.68 -1.20 19.27
N GLU A 133 -20.48 -1.27 19.83
CA GLU A 133 -20.00 -0.27 20.79
C GLU A 133 -18.72 0.37 20.27
N ILE A 134 -18.70 1.70 20.21
CA ILE A 134 -17.48 2.46 19.94
C ILE A 134 -16.61 2.50 21.19
N ARG A 135 -15.32 2.21 21.02
CA ARG A 135 -14.32 2.25 22.09
C ARG A 135 -14.23 3.65 22.69
N ASP A 136 -14.03 3.71 24.01
CA ASP A 136 -13.66 4.95 24.69
C ASP A 136 -12.31 5.47 24.16
N PHE A 137 -12.26 6.77 23.88
CA PHE A 137 -11.07 7.46 23.37
C PHE A 137 -10.22 8.07 24.51
N GLY A 138 -10.43 7.63 25.76
CA GLY A 138 -9.62 8.03 26.91
C GLY A 138 -9.71 9.53 27.19
N GLY A 139 -10.90 10.12 27.00
CA GLY A 139 -11.14 11.55 27.19
C GLY A 139 -10.53 12.48 26.13
N GLN A 140 -9.96 11.95 25.03
CA GLN A 140 -9.50 12.79 23.92
C GLN A 140 -10.67 13.52 23.25
N SER A 141 -10.45 14.78 22.84
CA SER A 141 -11.50 15.56 22.17
C SER A 141 -11.88 14.95 20.82
N LEU A 142 -13.15 15.03 20.44
CA LEU A 142 -13.66 14.54 19.15
C LEU A 142 -12.87 15.11 17.97
N THR A 143 -12.45 16.37 18.05
CA THR A 143 -11.62 17.04 17.03
C THR A 143 -10.24 16.40 16.90
N SER A 144 -9.60 16.05 18.01
CA SER A 144 -8.28 15.40 18.01
C SER A 144 -8.39 13.99 17.43
N VAL A 145 -9.40 13.23 17.86
CA VAL A 145 -9.67 11.89 17.33
C VAL A 145 -9.93 11.94 15.83
N ALA A 146 -10.78 12.86 15.36
CA ALA A 146 -11.07 13.06 13.95
C ALA A 146 -9.81 13.42 13.15
N LEU A 147 -8.98 14.35 13.63
CA LEU A 147 -7.74 14.73 12.95
C LEU A 147 -6.74 13.57 12.88
N ALA A 148 -6.56 12.82 13.96
CA ALA A 148 -5.66 11.67 13.99
C ALA A 148 -6.09 10.59 12.97
N HIS A 149 -7.38 10.31 12.85
CA HIS A 149 -7.92 9.35 11.87
C HIS A 149 -7.93 9.91 10.44
N LEU A 150 -8.24 11.20 10.26
CA LEU A 150 -8.19 11.86 8.95
C LEU A 150 -6.77 11.94 8.41
N THR A 151 -5.75 12.00 9.27
CA THR A 151 -4.35 11.93 8.85
C THR A 151 -3.84 10.50 8.69
N LEU A 152 -4.64 9.51 9.10
CA LEU A 152 -4.27 8.11 9.25
C LEU A 152 -3.10 7.90 10.21
N PHE A 153 -2.86 8.80 11.17
CA PHE A 153 -1.76 8.72 12.13
C PHE A 153 -2.21 8.36 13.55
N GLN A 154 -3.45 7.93 13.75
CA GLN A 154 -3.99 7.61 15.07
C GLN A 154 -3.09 6.65 15.88
N GLU A 155 -2.48 5.64 15.26
CA GLU A 155 -1.53 4.74 15.93
C GLU A 155 -0.23 5.45 16.34
N LEU A 156 0.29 6.30 15.46
CA LEU A 156 1.53 7.04 15.67
C LEU A 156 1.35 8.28 16.55
N LEU A 157 0.12 8.65 16.87
CA LEU A 157 -0.26 9.80 17.69
C LEU A 157 -0.87 9.37 19.04
N GLY A 158 -0.90 8.07 19.35
CA GLY A 158 -1.44 7.57 20.62
C GLY A 158 -2.96 7.75 20.75
N THR A 159 -3.68 7.80 19.63
CA THR A 159 -5.15 7.85 19.62
C THR A 159 -5.69 6.43 19.43
N PRO A 160 -6.62 5.96 20.30
CA PRO A 160 -7.25 4.65 20.13
C PRO A 160 -7.87 4.49 18.74
N ASN A 161 -7.63 3.34 18.11
CA ASN A 161 -8.14 3.07 16.76
C ASN A 161 -9.65 2.83 16.78
N LEU A 162 -10.39 3.60 15.96
CA LEU A 162 -11.83 3.43 15.75
C LEU A 162 -12.18 2.06 15.16
N LEU A 163 -11.41 1.62 14.16
CA LEU A 163 -11.44 0.23 13.68
C LEU A 163 -10.07 -0.36 14.00
N LEU A 164 -10.02 -1.51 14.67
CA LEU A 164 -8.77 -2.13 15.13
C LEU A 164 -7.70 -2.13 14.05
N VAL A 165 -8.07 -2.47 12.82
CA VAL A 165 -7.19 -2.61 11.65
C VAL A 165 -6.52 -1.34 11.14
N LEU A 166 -6.94 -0.14 11.57
CA LEU A 166 -6.40 1.12 11.05
C LEU A 166 -4.94 1.36 11.47
N TRP A 167 -4.46 0.66 12.49
CA TRP A 167 -3.10 0.82 12.98
C TRP A 167 -2.03 0.61 11.90
N THR A 168 -2.21 -0.38 11.02
CA THR A 168 -1.26 -0.65 9.93
C THR A 168 -1.29 0.43 8.85
N LEU A 169 -2.43 1.12 8.66
CA LEU A 169 -2.55 2.22 7.71
C LEU A 169 -1.70 3.42 8.14
N SER A 170 -1.43 3.58 9.44
CA SER A 170 -0.50 4.61 9.93
C SER A 170 0.93 4.37 9.47
N TYR A 171 1.39 3.12 9.49
CA TYR A 171 2.68 2.75 8.93
C TYR A 171 2.70 2.87 7.40
N GLU A 172 1.58 2.56 6.73
CA GLU A 172 1.48 2.76 5.28
C GLU A 172 1.52 4.24 4.88
N MET A 173 0.87 5.12 5.64
CA MET A 173 0.93 6.58 5.44
C MET A 173 2.34 7.13 5.71
N ALA A 174 2.98 6.68 6.80
CA ALA A 174 4.39 7.02 7.08
C ALA A 174 5.29 6.59 5.91
N PHE A 175 5.11 5.38 5.39
CA PHE A 175 5.84 4.90 4.22
C PHE A 175 5.55 5.73 2.96
N TYR A 176 4.32 6.18 2.73
CA TYR A 176 4.01 7.09 1.62
C TYR A 176 4.82 8.38 1.70
N LEU A 177 4.87 9.02 2.87
CA LEU A 177 5.64 10.25 3.09
C LEU A 177 7.14 10.02 2.88
N LEU A 178 7.69 8.90 3.37
CA LEU A 178 9.10 8.54 3.18
C LEU A 178 9.44 8.31 1.71
N VAL A 179 8.59 7.59 0.98
CA VAL A 179 8.77 7.35 -0.45
C VAL A 179 8.71 8.66 -1.23
N VAL A 180 7.79 9.57 -0.88
CA VAL A 180 7.74 10.91 -1.48
C VAL A 180 9.01 11.69 -1.16
N GLY A 181 9.46 11.72 0.09
CA GLY A 181 10.71 12.39 0.48
C GLY A 181 11.92 11.88 -0.29
N LEU A 182 12.14 10.56 -0.32
CA LEU A 182 13.21 9.94 -1.10
C LEU A 182 13.07 10.20 -2.61
N PHE A 183 11.85 10.29 -3.12
CA PHE A 183 11.60 10.60 -4.52
C PHE A 183 12.00 12.04 -4.85
N THR A 184 11.63 13.02 -4.01
CA THR A 184 11.91 14.44 -4.26
C THR A 184 13.41 14.76 -4.17
N VAL A 185 14.16 14.10 -3.28
CA VAL A 185 15.63 14.20 -3.20
C VAL A 185 16.38 13.24 -4.12
N ARG A 186 15.68 12.48 -4.98
CA ARG A 186 16.24 11.51 -5.94
C ARG A 186 17.01 10.34 -5.31
N LEU A 187 16.79 10.05 -4.03
CA LEU A 187 17.37 8.90 -3.32
C LEU A 187 16.48 7.64 -3.35
N HIS A 188 15.30 7.70 -3.99
CA HIS A 188 14.36 6.57 -4.12
C HIS A 188 14.93 5.29 -4.76
N ARG A 189 16.10 5.35 -5.42
CA ARG A 189 16.80 4.17 -5.94
C ARG A 189 17.61 3.42 -4.88
N ARG A 190 17.91 4.05 -3.74
CA ARG A 190 18.67 3.47 -2.63
C ARG A 190 17.80 2.69 -1.63
N SER A 191 16.60 2.25 -2.02
CA SER A 191 15.64 1.59 -1.13
C SER A 191 16.18 0.38 -0.38
N GLY A 192 17.07 -0.42 -1.00
CA GLY A 192 17.71 -1.54 -0.30
C GLY A 192 18.64 -1.08 0.84
N ALA A 193 19.38 0.01 0.65
CA ALA A 193 20.20 0.58 1.72
C ALA A 193 19.31 1.15 2.85
N VAL A 194 18.22 1.84 2.50
CA VAL A 194 17.24 2.33 3.48
C VAL A 194 16.63 1.18 4.30
N ALA A 195 16.28 0.07 3.66
CA ALA A 195 15.77 -1.12 4.34
C ALA A 195 16.78 -1.66 5.37
N VAL A 196 18.04 -1.82 4.95
CA VAL A 196 19.12 -2.31 5.83
C VAL A 196 19.39 -1.32 6.98
N THR A 197 19.43 -0.02 6.70
CA THR A 197 19.63 1.00 7.74
C THR A 197 18.51 0.98 8.78
N LEU A 198 17.25 0.93 8.36
CA LEU A 198 16.11 0.86 9.29
C LEU A 198 16.14 -0.43 10.12
N ALA A 199 16.48 -1.57 9.50
CA ALA A 199 16.60 -2.84 10.21
C ALA A 199 17.77 -2.83 11.21
N ALA A 200 18.91 -2.24 10.85
CA ALA A 200 20.04 -2.08 11.75
C ALA A 200 19.72 -1.14 12.93
N LEU A 201 18.98 -0.05 12.67
CA LEU A 201 18.49 0.84 13.73
C LEU A 201 17.49 0.13 14.65
N ALA A 202 16.64 -0.74 14.12
CA ALA A 202 15.75 -1.57 14.93
C ALA A 202 16.57 -2.50 15.85
N ALA A 203 17.55 -3.22 15.32
CA ALA A 203 18.43 -4.08 16.10
C ALA A 203 19.20 -3.30 17.19
N LEU A 204 19.71 -2.12 16.84
CA LEU A 204 20.41 -1.24 17.78
C LEU A 204 19.49 -0.73 18.88
N SER A 205 18.25 -0.37 18.57
CA SER A 205 17.29 0.14 19.58
C SER A 205 17.02 -0.87 20.69
N VAL A 206 16.88 -2.15 20.34
CA VAL A 206 16.71 -3.23 21.33
C VAL A 206 18.03 -3.53 22.06
N ALA A 207 19.14 -3.63 21.33
CA ALA A 207 20.45 -3.97 21.91
C ALA A 207 20.95 -2.93 22.92
N ALA A 208 20.67 -1.65 22.68
CA ALA A 208 21.05 -0.57 23.57
C ALA A 208 20.12 -0.44 24.79
N GLY A 209 19.06 -1.26 24.89
CA GLY A 209 18.05 -1.10 25.93
C GLY A 209 17.31 0.23 25.85
N PHE A 210 17.33 0.91 24.69
CA PHE A 210 16.57 2.14 24.45
C PHE A 210 15.08 1.79 24.35
N ALA A 211 14.45 1.51 25.48
CA ALA A 211 13.01 1.62 25.62
C ALA A 211 12.66 3.11 25.73
N LEU A 212 12.82 3.86 24.63
CA LEU A 212 12.15 5.16 24.54
C LEU A 212 10.65 4.89 24.74
N PRO A 213 10.00 5.54 25.72
CA PRO A 213 8.60 5.26 25.99
C PRO A 213 7.76 5.45 24.73
N ALA A 214 6.91 4.46 24.46
CA ALA A 214 5.98 4.41 23.35
C ALA A 214 4.88 5.47 23.53
N SER A 215 5.26 6.76 23.43
CA SER A 215 4.44 7.96 23.69
C SER A 215 5.29 9.20 23.99
N ALA A 216 6.63 9.14 23.91
CA ALA A 216 7.51 10.18 24.43
C ALA A 216 7.17 11.61 23.95
N LEU A 217 6.76 11.78 22.68
CA LEU A 217 6.31 13.07 22.18
C LEU A 217 4.96 13.51 22.74
N SER A 218 4.03 12.57 22.91
CA SER A 218 2.71 12.81 23.51
C SER A 218 2.84 13.18 24.98
N ASP A 219 3.74 12.54 25.71
CA ASP A 219 4.03 12.82 27.12
C ASP A 219 4.67 14.20 27.28
N ALA A 220 5.57 14.58 26.36
CA ALA A 220 6.26 15.87 26.41
C ALA A 220 5.38 17.06 25.97
N LEU A 221 4.59 16.91 24.91
CA LEU A 221 3.85 18.02 24.28
C LEU A 221 2.36 18.03 24.60
N GLY A 222 1.81 16.92 25.10
CA GLY A 222 0.39 16.65 25.21
C GLY A 222 -0.20 16.14 23.89
N THR A 223 -0.94 15.03 23.96
CA THR A 223 -1.50 14.31 22.80
C THR A 223 -2.28 15.20 21.84
N GLY A 224 -3.19 16.05 22.33
CA GLY A 224 -4.00 16.93 21.47
C GLY A 224 -3.17 17.97 20.71
N ARG A 225 -2.13 18.53 21.34
CA ARG A 225 -1.23 19.50 20.70
C ARG A 225 -0.35 18.82 19.66
N LEU A 226 0.15 17.62 19.97
CA LEU A 226 0.94 16.84 19.03
C LEU A 226 0.11 16.47 17.79
N ILE A 227 -1.14 16.02 17.97
CA ILE A 227 -2.05 15.72 16.85
C ILE A 227 -2.25 16.95 15.97
N ALA A 228 -2.55 18.11 16.55
CA ALA A 228 -2.73 19.35 15.80
C ALA A 228 -1.47 19.75 15.02
N LEU A 229 -0.30 19.71 15.68
CA LEU A 229 0.98 20.04 15.06
C LEU A 229 1.32 19.07 13.92
N ALA A 230 1.24 17.76 14.16
CA ALA A 230 1.52 16.74 13.15
C ALA A 230 0.58 16.87 11.94
N SER A 231 -0.70 17.16 12.18
CA SER A 231 -1.69 17.37 11.12
C SER A 231 -1.35 18.59 10.26
N VAL A 232 -0.98 19.72 10.88
CA VAL A 232 -0.57 20.94 10.17
C VAL A 232 0.72 20.72 9.40
N VAL A 233 1.73 20.10 10.02
CA VAL A 233 3.01 19.79 9.38
C VAL A 233 2.80 18.86 8.18
N MET A 234 1.96 17.83 8.31
CA MET A 234 1.66 16.91 7.21
C MET A 234 0.94 17.63 6.07
N LEU A 235 -0.03 18.50 6.37
CA LEU A 235 -0.73 19.29 5.36
C LEU A 235 0.23 20.19 4.59
N ILE A 236 1.10 20.93 5.30
CA ILE A 236 2.15 21.76 4.69
C ILE A 236 3.07 20.90 3.84
N ALA A 237 3.54 19.77 4.36
CA ALA A 237 4.41 18.84 3.66
C ALA A 237 3.81 18.37 2.33
N ILE A 238 2.55 17.90 2.35
CA ILE A 238 1.85 17.41 1.16
C ILE A 238 1.61 18.55 0.17
N CYS A 239 1.12 19.71 0.64
CA CYS A 239 0.87 20.88 -0.20
C CYS A 239 2.15 21.34 -0.92
N CYS A 240 3.24 21.55 -0.16
CA CYS A 240 4.55 21.91 -0.70
C CYS A 240 5.08 20.86 -1.68
N ALA A 241 4.98 19.57 -1.35
CA ALA A 241 5.40 18.45 -2.20
C ALA A 241 4.63 18.36 -3.53
N CYS A 242 3.39 18.86 -3.56
CA CYS A 242 2.54 18.89 -4.75
C CYS A 242 2.77 20.11 -5.66
N THR A 243 3.59 21.08 -5.24
CA THR A 243 3.84 22.29 -6.04
C THR A 243 4.76 22.04 -7.25
N GLY A 244 4.70 22.96 -8.23
CA GLY A 244 5.59 22.94 -9.39
C GLY A 244 7.05 23.29 -9.05
N SER A 245 7.26 24.14 -8.05
CA SER A 245 8.59 24.58 -7.61
C SER A 245 9.42 23.41 -7.08
N ALA A 246 10.65 23.27 -7.58
CA ALA A 246 11.56 22.21 -7.15
C ALA A 246 11.94 22.34 -5.67
N ALA A 247 12.20 23.57 -5.19
CA ALA A 247 12.58 23.83 -3.81
C ALA A 247 11.47 23.47 -2.83
N LEU A 248 10.24 23.96 -3.07
CA LEU A 248 9.07 23.63 -2.25
C LEU A 248 8.74 22.14 -2.29
N ARG A 249 8.91 21.50 -3.45
CA ARG A 249 8.68 20.06 -3.58
C ARG A 249 9.67 19.24 -2.74
N VAL A 250 10.96 19.61 -2.76
CA VAL A 250 11.98 18.99 -1.90
C VAL A 250 11.68 19.25 -0.43
N PHE A 251 11.43 20.51 -0.06
CA PHE A 251 11.08 20.89 1.31
C PHE A 251 9.90 20.09 1.84
N GLY A 252 8.78 20.05 1.11
CA GLY A 252 7.59 19.31 1.52
C GLY A 252 7.83 17.80 1.63
N GLY A 253 8.57 17.22 0.68
CA GLY A 253 8.93 15.80 0.73
C GLY A 253 9.83 15.45 1.92
N VAL A 254 10.85 16.28 2.20
CA VAL A 254 11.75 16.09 3.35
C VAL A 254 11.00 16.28 4.66
N LEU A 255 10.19 17.34 4.78
CA LEU A 255 9.37 17.61 5.97
C LEU A 255 8.44 16.45 6.30
N GLY A 256 7.74 15.92 5.28
CA GLY A 256 6.88 14.75 5.45
C GLY A 256 7.65 13.48 5.85
N GLY A 257 8.81 13.24 5.23
CA GLY A 257 9.68 12.11 5.60
C GLY A 257 10.22 12.21 7.02
N VAL A 258 10.63 13.41 7.46
CA VAL A 258 11.09 13.66 8.84
C VAL A 258 9.95 13.46 9.84
N LEU A 259 8.74 14.00 9.55
CA LEU A 259 7.56 13.77 10.39
C LEU A 259 7.28 12.28 10.56
N ALA A 260 7.30 11.51 9.47
CA ALA A 260 7.08 10.06 9.50
C ALA A 260 8.12 9.32 10.36
N LEU A 261 9.41 9.61 10.18
CA LEU A 261 10.46 8.99 11.00
C LEU A 261 10.36 9.38 12.47
N ALA A 262 10.09 10.65 12.76
CA ALA A 262 9.97 11.13 14.13
C ALA A 262 8.81 10.45 14.87
N LEU A 263 7.64 10.36 14.24
CA LEU A 263 6.48 9.72 14.86
C LEU A 263 6.70 8.21 15.06
N VAL A 264 7.27 7.52 14.07
CA VAL A 264 7.57 6.07 14.19
C VAL A 264 8.62 5.80 15.26
N ALA A 265 9.64 6.66 15.39
CA ALA A 265 10.73 6.44 16.34
C ALA A 265 10.40 6.88 17.78
N PHE A 266 9.47 7.82 17.98
CA PHE A 266 9.29 8.48 19.28
C PHE A 266 7.85 8.52 19.81
N ASN A 267 6.84 8.05 19.07
CA ASN A 267 5.44 8.19 19.50
C ASN A 267 4.47 7.08 19.08
N GLY A 268 4.94 6.04 18.38
CA GLY A 268 4.12 4.88 18.10
C GLY A 268 3.75 4.11 19.36
N THR A 269 2.59 3.45 19.33
CA THR A 269 2.09 2.54 20.38
C THR A 269 2.72 1.16 20.34
N VAL A 270 3.31 0.75 19.21
CA VAL A 270 4.17 -0.45 19.13
C VAL A 270 5.61 -0.10 19.48
N PRO A 271 6.41 -1.07 19.95
CA PRO A 271 7.83 -0.85 20.22
C PRO A 271 8.58 -0.28 19.01
N VAL A 272 9.52 0.62 19.27
CA VAL A 272 10.29 1.33 18.24
C VAL A 272 10.94 0.37 17.23
N TRP A 273 11.53 -0.72 17.73
CA TRP A 273 12.17 -1.73 16.88
C TRP A 273 11.18 -2.34 15.89
N GLU A 274 9.95 -2.61 16.31
CA GLU A 274 8.94 -3.21 15.46
C GLU A 274 8.45 -2.23 14.40
N GLY A 275 8.22 -0.97 14.77
CA GLY A 275 7.89 0.10 13.82
C GLY A 275 8.98 0.30 12.75
N LEU A 276 10.25 0.25 13.15
CA LEU A 276 11.39 0.32 12.23
C LEU A 276 11.51 -0.92 11.34
N VAL A 277 11.26 -2.12 11.88
CA VAL A 277 11.20 -3.36 11.09
C VAL A 277 10.07 -3.30 10.04
N ILE A 278 8.88 -2.82 10.42
CA ILE A 278 7.75 -2.64 9.47
C ILE A 278 8.19 -1.79 8.28
N LEU A 279 8.80 -0.61 8.54
CA LEU A 279 9.29 0.25 7.47
C LEU A 279 10.42 -0.43 6.66
N ALA A 280 11.34 -1.13 7.32
CA ALA A 280 12.42 -1.86 6.67
C ALA A 280 11.88 -2.93 5.69
N VAL A 281 10.84 -3.66 6.09
CA VAL A 281 10.15 -4.67 5.28
C VAL A 281 9.47 -4.05 4.06
N MET A 282 8.82 -2.89 4.22
CA MET A 282 8.23 -2.16 3.09
C MET A 282 9.32 -1.70 2.10
N PHE A 283 10.46 -1.20 2.60
CA PHE A 283 11.60 -0.87 1.74
C PHE A 283 12.27 -2.11 1.13
N LEU A 284 12.24 -3.26 1.80
CA LEU A 284 12.69 -4.53 1.24
C LEU A 284 11.83 -4.94 0.04
N GLY A 285 10.50 -4.83 0.13
CA GLY A 285 9.59 -5.01 -1.01
C GLY A 285 9.95 -4.09 -2.18
N THR A 286 10.36 -2.85 -1.88
CA THR A 286 10.85 -1.91 -2.90
C THR A 286 12.16 -2.37 -3.51
N ALA A 287 13.11 -2.85 -2.70
CA ALA A 287 14.40 -3.36 -3.17
C ALA A 287 14.23 -4.56 -4.12
N VAL A 288 13.29 -5.45 -3.81
CA VAL A 288 12.90 -6.55 -4.70
C VAL A 288 12.30 -6.03 -6.01
N TYR A 289 11.43 -5.01 -5.97
CA TYR A 289 10.94 -4.36 -7.19
C TYR A 289 12.07 -3.76 -8.05
N ARG A 290 13.09 -3.16 -7.43
CA ARG A 290 14.27 -2.66 -8.16
C ARG A 290 15.02 -3.79 -8.86
N ALA A 291 15.23 -4.91 -8.18
CA ALA A 291 15.88 -6.07 -8.78
C ALA A 291 15.04 -6.66 -9.93
N ASP A 292 13.72 -6.77 -9.76
CA ASP A 292 12.83 -7.31 -10.80
C ASP A 292 12.73 -6.40 -12.04
N THR A 293 12.89 -5.09 -11.87
CA THR A 293 12.92 -4.11 -12.97
C THR A 293 14.31 -3.84 -13.54
N GLY A 294 15.35 -4.52 -13.06
CA GLY A 294 16.74 -4.35 -13.53
C GLY A 294 17.40 -3.04 -13.09
N GLN A 295 16.83 -2.35 -12.10
CA GLN A 295 17.39 -1.12 -11.53
C GLN A 295 18.44 -1.41 -10.43
N SER A 296 18.48 -2.64 -9.92
CA SER A 296 19.46 -3.13 -8.95
C SER A 296 19.75 -4.61 -9.23
N SER A 297 20.82 -5.16 -8.65
CA SER A 297 21.16 -6.57 -8.79
C SER A 297 20.34 -7.44 -7.83
N TRP A 298 20.03 -8.67 -8.26
CA TRP A 298 19.40 -9.67 -7.38
C TRP A 298 20.28 -10.04 -6.19
N ALA A 299 21.61 -10.01 -6.36
CA ALA A 299 22.56 -10.22 -5.26
C ALA A 299 22.38 -9.17 -4.16
N TRP A 300 22.27 -7.89 -4.52
CA TRP A 300 22.04 -6.82 -3.54
C TRP A 300 20.69 -6.95 -2.83
N ALA A 301 19.62 -7.26 -3.58
CA ALA A 301 18.31 -7.50 -2.98
C ALA A 301 18.32 -8.72 -2.04
N GLY A 302 19.06 -9.78 -2.37
CA GLY A 302 19.26 -10.95 -1.52
C GLY A 302 20.04 -10.62 -0.23
N CYS A 303 21.13 -9.86 -0.34
CA CYS A 303 21.87 -9.37 0.83
C CYS A 303 21.00 -8.48 1.74
N ALA A 304 20.26 -7.54 1.15
CA ALA A 304 19.34 -6.69 1.90
C ALA A 304 18.25 -7.52 2.60
N ALA A 305 17.69 -8.53 1.93
CA ALA A 305 16.72 -9.45 2.53
C ALA A 305 17.33 -10.21 3.72
N ALA A 306 18.52 -10.78 3.54
CA ALA A 306 19.20 -11.53 4.61
C ALA A 306 19.48 -10.65 5.83
N LEU A 307 19.96 -9.42 5.63
CA LEU A 307 20.24 -8.48 6.72
C LEU A 307 18.96 -8.01 7.41
N VAL A 308 17.92 -7.67 6.66
CA VAL A 308 16.62 -7.27 7.24
C VAL A 308 16.03 -8.42 8.06
N VAL A 309 16.10 -9.66 7.54
CA VAL A 309 15.62 -10.84 8.26
C VAL A 309 16.44 -11.08 9.53
N ALA A 310 17.77 -11.04 9.44
CA ALA A 310 18.65 -11.24 10.59
C ALA A 310 18.41 -10.19 11.69
N CYS A 311 18.30 -8.92 11.32
CA CYS A 311 18.00 -7.85 12.26
C CYS A 311 16.60 -7.98 12.86
N ALA A 312 15.57 -8.27 12.07
CA ALA A 312 14.21 -8.44 12.56
C ALA A 312 14.07 -9.60 13.54
N VAL A 313 14.64 -10.77 13.18
CA VAL A 313 14.66 -11.95 14.05
C VAL A 313 15.50 -11.70 15.30
N GLY A 314 16.66 -11.05 15.16
CA GLY A 314 17.51 -10.65 16.28
C GLY A 314 16.80 -9.71 17.25
N SER A 315 16.13 -8.67 16.74
CA SER A 315 15.33 -7.74 17.55
C SER A 315 14.24 -8.47 18.32
N ALA A 316 13.44 -9.31 17.66
CA ALA A 316 12.38 -10.07 18.33
C ALA A 316 12.95 -11.06 19.37
N TYR A 317 14.12 -11.66 19.08
CA TYR A 317 14.78 -12.55 20.02
C TYR A 317 15.28 -11.83 21.27
N VAL A 318 15.85 -10.63 21.13
CA VAL A 318 16.36 -9.85 22.27
C VAL A 318 15.22 -9.22 23.07
N ASP A 319 14.18 -8.70 22.39
CA ASP A 319 13.01 -8.08 23.02
C ASP A 319 12.26 -9.07 23.93
N GLY A 320 12.09 -10.31 23.45
CA GLY A 320 11.56 -11.40 24.25
C GLY A 320 10.07 -11.66 24.10
N ASP A 321 9.52 -12.42 25.05
CA ASP A 321 8.09 -12.69 25.09
C ASP A 321 7.37 -11.48 25.70
N GLY A 322 6.32 -11.01 25.03
CA GLY A 322 5.50 -9.89 25.49
C GLY A 322 4.07 -10.31 25.78
N GLY A 323 3.27 -9.40 26.35
CA GLY A 323 1.86 -9.67 26.64
C GLY A 323 0.97 -9.93 25.40
N HIS A 324 1.45 -9.56 24.20
CA HIS A 324 0.67 -9.66 22.96
C HIS A 324 1.11 -10.78 22.03
N PHE A 325 2.34 -11.28 22.17
CA PHE A 325 2.88 -12.36 21.34
C PHE A 325 4.06 -13.04 22.03
N THR A 326 4.26 -14.32 21.71
CA THR A 326 5.50 -15.01 22.03
C THR A 326 6.55 -14.68 20.96
N ARG A 327 7.81 -14.61 21.37
CA ARG A 327 8.99 -14.51 20.51
C ARG A 327 8.93 -15.52 19.38
N ARG A 328 8.59 -16.77 19.71
CA ARG A 328 8.48 -17.87 18.75
C ARG A 328 7.42 -17.57 17.70
N ALA A 329 6.20 -17.22 18.12
CA ALA A 329 5.11 -16.93 17.20
C ALA A 329 5.45 -15.77 16.26
N TRP A 330 6.05 -14.69 16.78
CA TRP A 330 6.43 -13.54 15.96
C TRP A 330 7.47 -13.92 14.91
N ILE A 331 8.55 -14.61 15.30
CA ILE A 331 9.63 -15.03 14.40
C ILE A 331 9.10 -15.97 13.31
N VAL A 332 8.33 -16.99 13.70
CA VAL A 332 7.73 -17.95 12.75
C VAL A 332 6.85 -17.22 11.74
N SER A 333 6.00 -16.31 12.21
CA SER A 333 5.08 -15.55 11.36
C SER A 333 5.82 -14.65 10.37
N PHE A 334 6.87 -13.97 10.84
CA PHE A 334 7.71 -13.11 10.02
C PHE A 334 8.43 -13.92 8.93
N LEU A 335 9.07 -15.03 9.29
CA LEU A 335 9.76 -15.91 8.34
C LEU A 335 8.81 -16.51 7.31
N LEU A 336 7.62 -16.95 7.75
CA LEU A 336 6.58 -17.45 6.85
C LEU A 336 6.08 -16.35 5.90
N ALA A 337 5.96 -15.10 6.35
CA ALA A 337 5.56 -13.99 5.48
C ALA A 337 6.62 -13.71 4.40
N VAL A 338 7.90 -13.68 4.77
CA VAL A 338 9.02 -13.54 3.83
C VAL A 338 9.07 -14.72 2.84
N ALA A 339 8.91 -15.95 3.34
CA ALA A 339 8.85 -17.15 2.50
C ALA A 339 7.67 -17.12 1.53
N THR A 340 6.48 -16.73 2.00
CA THR A 340 5.27 -16.61 1.17
C THR A 340 5.47 -15.57 0.06
N PHE A 341 6.04 -14.42 0.40
CA PHE A 341 6.37 -13.40 -0.61
C PHE A 341 7.42 -13.90 -1.60
N GLY A 342 8.46 -14.61 -1.13
CA GLY A 342 9.48 -15.24 -1.97
C GLY A 342 8.91 -16.30 -2.92
N ILE A 343 7.97 -17.13 -2.45
CA ILE A 343 7.24 -18.10 -3.28
C ILE A 343 6.40 -17.37 -4.33
N GLY A 344 5.62 -16.36 -3.94
CA GLY A 344 4.85 -15.54 -4.87
C GLY A 344 5.73 -14.89 -5.93
N LEU A 345 6.90 -14.39 -5.53
CA LEU A 345 7.91 -13.82 -6.41
C LEU A 345 8.51 -14.87 -7.36
N ALA A 346 8.81 -16.08 -6.89
CA ALA A 346 9.29 -17.18 -7.75
C ALA A 346 8.23 -17.57 -8.79
N LEU A 347 6.96 -17.55 -8.38
CA LEU A 347 5.80 -17.87 -9.22
C LEU A 347 5.30 -16.68 -10.06
N ARG A 348 5.93 -15.50 -10.00
CA ARG A 348 5.45 -14.26 -10.66
C ARG A 348 5.24 -14.34 -12.17
N ARG A 349 5.91 -15.30 -12.84
CA ARG A 349 5.79 -15.54 -14.29
C ARG A 349 4.74 -16.61 -14.64
N ARG A 350 4.16 -17.28 -13.64
CA ARG A 350 3.10 -18.26 -13.80
C ARG A 350 1.74 -17.56 -13.89
N ARG A 351 0.76 -18.24 -14.48
CA ARG A 351 -0.63 -17.77 -14.48
C ARG A 351 -1.24 -18.01 -13.10
N ILE A 352 -1.74 -16.95 -12.48
CA ILE A 352 -2.41 -17.03 -11.19
C ILE A 352 -3.91 -17.25 -11.41
N PRO A 353 -4.56 -18.15 -10.64
CA PRO A 353 -6.00 -18.36 -10.70
C PRO A 353 -6.80 -17.06 -10.55
N ARG A 354 -7.86 -16.93 -11.34
CA ARG A 354 -8.71 -15.72 -11.35
C ARG A 354 -9.33 -15.42 -9.98
N LEU A 355 -9.73 -16.47 -9.26
CA LEU A 355 -10.30 -16.32 -7.92
C LEU A 355 -9.32 -15.66 -6.94
N LEU A 356 -8.05 -16.07 -6.95
CA LEU A 356 -7.03 -15.49 -6.07
C LEU A 356 -6.74 -14.03 -6.45
N THR A 357 -6.66 -13.72 -7.75
CA THR A 357 -6.53 -12.31 -8.18
C THR A 357 -7.76 -11.49 -7.81
N PHE A 358 -8.96 -12.08 -7.85
CA PHE A 358 -10.20 -11.42 -7.49
C PHE A 358 -10.27 -11.10 -5.99
N LEU A 359 -9.90 -12.06 -5.13
CA LEU A 359 -9.73 -11.83 -3.69
C LEU A 359 -8.75 -10.69 -3.42
N GLY A 360 -7.66 -10.61 -4.18
CA GLY A 360 -6.71 -9.49 -4.15
C GLY A 360 -7.31 -8.14 -4.51
N MET A 361 -8.18 -8.10 -5.52
CA MET A 361 -8.84 -6.86 -5.95
C MET A 361 -9.76 -6.30 -4.86
N ILE A 362 -10.51 -7.17 -4.17
CA ILE A 362 -11.43 -6.78 -3.09
C ILE A 362 -10.74 -6.76 -1.71
N SER A 363 -9.43 -6.99 -1.64
CA SER A 363 -8.72 -7.21 -0.38
C SER A 363 -8.84 -6.03 0.59
N TYR A 364 -8.97 -4.81 0.06
CA TYR A 364 -9.14 -3.61 0.88
C TYR A 364 -10.54 -3.55 1.50
N SER A 365 -11.58 -3.92 0.76
CA SER A 365 -12.93 -4.11 1.34
C SER A 365 -12.95 -5.21 2.40
N VAL A 366 -12.31 -6.34 2.14
CA VAL A 366 -12.19 -7.43 3.13
C VAL A 366 -11.50 -6.93 4.39
N TYR A 367 -10.41 -6.18 4.23
CA TYR A 367 -9.65 -5.62 5.34
C TYR A 367 -10.43 -4.61 6.18
N LEU A 368 -11.26 -3.76 5.57
CA LEU A 368 -11.91 -2.65 6.28
C LEU A 368 -13.32 -2.96 6.76
N VAL A 369 -14.06 -3.85 6.09
CA VAL A 369 -15.45 -4.18 6.44
C VAL A 369 -15.52 -5.20 7.57
N HIS A 370 -14.55 -6.12 7.69
CA HIS A 370 -14.64 -7.18 8.69
C HIS A 370 -14.68 -6.71 10.15
N PRO A 371 -13.97 -5.65 10.60
CA PRO A 371 -14.06 -5.22 11.99
C PRO A 371 -15.43 -4.62 12.31
N LEU A 372 -16.08 -3.97 11.34
CA LEU A 372 -17.46 -3.50 11.49
C LEU A 372 -18.42 -4.69 11.65
N LEU A 373 -18.31 -5.71 10.78
CA LEU A 373 -19.15 -6.89 10.89
C LEU A 373 -18.88 -7.69 12.17
N LEU A 374 -17.63 -7.74 12.64
CA LEU A 374 -17.30 -8.36 13.93
C LEU A 374 -17.87 -7.56 15.08
N ALA A 375 -17.78 -6.22 15.07
CA ALA A 375 -18.39 -5.38 16.11
C ALA A 375 -19.91 -5.61 16.19
N VAL A 376 -20.59 -5.69 15.05
CA VAL A 376 -22.02 -6.01 14.98
C VAL A 376 -22.31 -7.43 15.46
N SER A 377 -21.48 -8.41 15.07
CA SER A 377 -21.65 -9.81 15.48
C SER A 377 -21.45 -9.97 16.99
N ASP A 378 -20.42 -9.34 17.56
CA ASP A 378 -20.13 -9.33 18.98
C ASP A 378 -21.25 -8.66 19.79
N GLY A 379 -21.83 -7.55 19.30
CA GLY A 379 -22.93 -6.86 19.96
C GLY A 379 -24.29 -7.56 19.88
N THR A 380 -24.49 -8.43 18.89
CA THR A 380 -25.81 -9.10 18.66
C THR A 380 -25.82 -10.57 19.05
N ILE A 381 -24.84 -11.35 18.59
CA ILE A 381 -24.77 -12.80 18.80
C ILE A 381 -23.88 -13.13 20.02
N GLY A 382 -22.99 -12.20 20.39
CA GLY A 382 -22.02 -12.38 21.48
C GLY A 382 -20.81 -13.21 21.06
N ARG A 383 -19.76 -13.15 21.89
CA ARG A 383 -18.55 -13.96 21.69
C ARG A 383 -18.73 -15.38 22.19
N ARG A 384 -18.26 -16.36 21.42
CA ARG A 384 -18.23 -17.76 21.80
C ARG A 384 -17.00 -18.06 22.66
N ARG A 385 -17.21 -18.86 23.71
CA ARG A 385 -16.12 -19.35 24.60
C ARG A 385 -15.44 -20.61 24.05
N HIS A 386 -16.17 -21.38 23.26
CA HIS A 386 -15.70 -22.58 22.57
C HIS A 386 -15.76 -22.37 21.06
N ASP A 387 -15.09 -23.24 20.32
CA ASP A 387 -15.01 -23.14 18.88
C ASP A 387 -16.36 -23.42 18.20
N ASP A 388 -16.78 -22.52 17.30
CA ASP A 388 -18.03 -22.59 16.55
C ASP A 388 -17.76 -22.40 15.05
N LEU A 389 -17.48 -23.51 14.36
CA LEU A 389 -17.17 -23.53 12.93
C LEU A 389 -18.33 -23.07 12.06
N VAL A 390 -19.56 -23.27 12.53
CA VAL A 390 -20.74 -22.85 11.79
C VAL A 390 -20.81 -21.33 11.74
N LEU A 391 -20.56 -20.64 12.86
CA LEU A 391 -20.51 -19.18 12.89
C LEU A 391 -19.32 -18.60 12.13
N GLU A 392 -18.14 -19.22 12.20
CA GLU A 392 -16.97 -18.79 11.42
C GLU A 392 -17.28 -18.84 9.91
N VAL A 393 -17.85 -19.95 9.42
CA VAL A 393 -18.23 -20.09 8.01
C VAL A 393 -19.36 -19.14 7.64
N ALA A 394 -20.37 -18.99 8.50
CA ALA A 394 -21.48 -18.04 8.29
C ALA A 394 -20.97 -16.59 8.20
N PHE A 395 -19.99 -16.22 9.03
CA PHE A 395 -19.36 -14.91 9.00
C PHE A 395 -18.70 -14.64 7.64
N TYR A 396 -17.91 -15.58 7.11
CA TYR A 396 -17.35 -15.44 5.75
C TYR A 396 -18.41 -15.40 4.65
N ALA A 397 -19.48 -16.19 4.79
CA ALA A 397 -20.58 -16.22 3.84
C ALA A 397 -21.32 -14.88 3.75
N VAL A 398 -21.33 -14.08 4.83
CA VAL A 398 -21.85 -12.70 4.84
C VAL A 398 -20.79 -11.70 4.42
N LEU A 399 -19.58 -11.80 4.96
CA LEU A 399 -18.48 -10.87 4.72
C LEU A 399 -18.15 -10.75 3.24
N LEU A 400 -17.92 -11.87 2.53
CA LEU A 400 -17.44 -11.83 1.16
C LEU A 400 -18.43 -11.13 0.21
N PRO A 401 -19.75 -11.43 0.22
CA PRO A 401 -20.73 -10.67 -0.56
C PRO A 401 -20.75 -9.18 -0.23
N VAL A 402 -20.71 -8.79 1.06
CA VAL A 402 -20.68 -7.38 1.46
C VAL A 402 -19.41 -6.69 0.96
N CYS A 403 -18.26 -7.37 1.00
CA CYS A 403 -17.01 -6.84 0.47
C CYS A 403 -17.05 -6.67 -1.05
N VAL A 404 -17.68 -7.59 -1.78
CA VAL A 404 -17.91 -7.47 -3.22
C VAL A 404 -18.83 -6.26 -3.52
N LEU A 405 -19.91 -6.11 -2.77
CA LEU A 405 -20.84 -4.99 -2.92
C LEU A 405 -20.14 -3.65 -2.67
N THR A 406 -19.48 -3.49 -1.54
CA THR A 406 -18.75 -2.27 -1.17
C THR A 406 -17.61 -1.97 -2.15
N TYR A 407 -16.95 -2.98 -2.69
CA TYR A 407 -15.95 -2.80 -3.74
C TYR A 407 -16.56 -2.15 -4.99
N TYR A 408 -17.67 -2.68 -5.49
CA TYR A 408 -18.30 -2.17 -6.72
C TYR A 408 -19.05 -0.86 -6.53
N CYS A 409 -19.62 -0.62 -5.35
CA CYS A 409 -20.42 0.56 -5.04
C CYS A 409 -19.58 1.76 -4.55
N VAL A 410 -18.48 1.52 -3.85
CA VAL A 410 -17.69 2.59 -3.19
C VAL A 410 -16.28 2.65 -3.75
N GLU A 411 -15.52 1.55 -3.61
CA GLU A 411 -14.09 1.55 -3.90
C GLU A 411 -13.80 1.79 -5.40
N ALA A 412 -14.36 0.96 -6.27
CA ALA A 412 -14.06 1.02 -7.70
C ALA A 412 -14.53 2.33 -8.36
N PRO A 413 -15.74 2.87 -8.05
CA PRO A 413 -16.17 4.17 -8.55
C PRO A 413 -15.26 5.30 -8.08
N ALA A 414 -14.89 5.35 -6.80
CA ALA A 414 -14.03 6.42 -6.29
C ALA A 414 -12.63 6.40 -6.94
N GLN A 415 -12.04 5.21 -7.11
CA GLN A 415 -10.78 5.09 -7.84
C GLN A 415 -10.89 5.53 -9.31
N ARG A 416 -12.02 5.26 -9.98
CA ARG A 416 -12.26 5.75 -11.36
C ARG A 416 -12.31 7.28 -11.38
N TRP A 417 -12.95 7.91 -10.39
CA TRP A 417 -13.03 9.36 -10.27
C TRP A 417 -11.65 9.98 -10.05
N GLY A 418 -10.84 9.44 -9.11
CA GLY A 418 -9.46 9.90 -8.91
C GLY A 418 -8.59 9.78 -10.17
N ARG A 419 -8.76 8.72 -10.97
CA ARG A 419 -8.09 8.58 -12.27
C ARG A 419 -8.53 9.62 -13.30
N ARG A 420 -9.80 10.05 -13.29
CA ARG A 420 -10.31 11.10 -14.19
C ARG A 420 -9.75 12.47 -13.83
N LEU A 421 -9.66 12.79 -12.54
CA LEU A 421 -9.10 14.06 -12.05
C LEU A 421 -7.62 14.24 -12.43
N THR A 422 -6.86 13.15 -12.39
CA THR A 422 -5.41 13.17 -12.63
C THR A 422 -5.00 13.02 -14.09
N ARG A 423 -5.94 12.69 -14.99
CA ARG A 423 -5.68 12.58 -16.44
C ARG A 423 -5.23 13.89 -17.08
N ARG A 424 -5.63 15.04 -16.52
CA ARG A 424 -5.26 16.38 -17.02
C ARG A 424 -3.83 16.77 -16.70
N ASP A 425 -3.23 16.17 -15.67
CA ASP A 425 -1.88 16.51 -15.18
C ASP A 425 -0.77 15.67 -15.82
N THR A 426 -1.09 14.71 -16.69
CA THR A 426 -0.09 13.92 -17.42
C THR A 426 0.16 14.62 -18.75
N PRO A 427 1.33 15.24 -18.98
CA PRO A 427 1.64 15.79 -20.29
C PRO A 427 1.62 14.64 -21.29
N ASP A 428 0.92 14.79 -22.42
CA ASP A 428 0.99 13.89 -23.56
C ASP A 428 2.45 13.83 -24.05
N ARG A 429 3.24 12.93 -23.45
CA ARG A 429 4.60 12.62 -23.90
C ARG A 429 4.60 12.12 -25.34
N GLU A 430 3.47 11.60 -25.83
CA GLU A 430 3.28 11.24 -27.23
C GLU A 430 3.28 12.46 -28.17
N ALA A 431 2.75 13.61 -27.74
CA ALA A 431 2.75 14.84 -28.53
C ALA A 431 4.15 15.48 -28.58
N ASP A 432 4.92 15.42 -27.49
CA ASP A 432 6.31 15.94 -27.45
C ASP A 432 7.29 15.04 -28.22
N HIS A 433 7.08 13.71 -28.21
CA HIS A 433 7.85 12.80 -29.04
C HIS A 433 7.58 13.00 -30.55
N ALA A 434 6.31 13.22 -30.93
CA ALA A 434 5.93 13.51 -32.30
C ALA A 434 6.52 14.82 -32.82
N ARG A 435 6.56 15.88 -31.99
CA ARG A 435 7.21 17.16 -32.32
C ARG A 435 8.72 17.03 -32.46
N ARG A 436 9.38 16.24 -31.60
CA ARG A 436 10.82 15.96 -31.68
C ARG A 436 11.21 15.08 -32.86
N SER A 437 10.34 14.18 -33.32
CA SER A 437 10.57 13.38 -34.53
C SER A 437 10.32 14.14 -35.82
N ALA A 438 9.45 15.16 -35.80
CA ALA A 438 9.16 15.99 -36.97
C ALA A 438 10.24 17.04 -37.28
N GLY A 439 11.15 17.32 -36.34
CA GLY A 439 12.20 18.35 -36.47
C GLY A 439 13.58 17.87 -36.92
N LYS A 440 13.77 16.58 -37.27
CA LYS A 440 15.05 16.08 -37.78
C LYS A 440 15.02 15.99 -39.31
N PRO A 441 15.86 16.74 -40.05
CA PRO A 441 16.02 16.53 -41.49
C PRO A 441 16.57 15.12 -41.73
N GLN A 442 15.97 14.37 -42.66
CA GLN A 442 16.53 13.09 -43.10
C GLN A 442 17.88 13.35 -43.80
N PRO A 443 18.93 12.56 -43.53
CA PRO A 443 20.17 12.66 -44.30
C PRO A 443 19.94 12.15 -45.72
N SER A 444 20.33 12.95 -46.70
CA SER A 444 20.33 12.60 -48.12
C SER A 444 21.29 11.44 -48.37
N VAL A 445 20.75 10.31 -48.83
CA VAL A 445 21.55 9.17 -49.29
C VAL A 445 22.03 9.49 -50.70
N SER A 446 23.33 9.72 -50.88
CA SER A 446 23.96 9.71 -52.20
C SER A 446 24.30 8.28 -52.62
N PRO A 447 24.06 7.87 -53.88
CA PRO A 447 24.41 6.53 -54.33
C PRO A 447 25.89 6.47 -54.66
N ARG A 448 26.67 5.67 -53.91
CA ARG A 448 28.03 5.29 -54.31
C ARG A 448 27.96 4.08 -55.23
N SER A 449 28.27 4.31 -56.50
CA SER A 449 28.71 3.31 -57.46
C SER A 449 30.01 2.65 -56.98
N TRP A 450 30.10 1.32 -57.08
CA TRP A 450 31.35 0.57 -57.04
C TRP A 450 31.47 -0.25 -58.33
N PRO A 451 32.70 -0.47 -58.85
CA PRO A 451 32.96 -1.17 -60.10
C PRO A 451 32.60 -2.66 -60.05
#